data_AF-A0AA37M5Q8-F1
#
_entry.id   AF-A0AA37M5Q8-F1
#
_cell.length_a   1.000
_cell.length_b   1.000
_cell.length_c   1.000
_cell.angle_alpha   90.00
_cell.angle_beta   90.00
_cell.angle_gamma   90.00
#
_symmetry.space_group_name_H-M   'P 1'
#
loop_
_entity.id
_entity.type
_entity.pdbx_description
1 polymer ?
#
loop_
_entity_poly.entity_id
_entity_poly.type
_entity_poly.pdbx_seq_one_letter_code
_entity_poly.pdbx_strand_id
1 'polypeptide(L)' 'MPHVIVKLYSGRSDEQKQRITDEITKAVMTATGCSEGSVSVGVEDVEPSAWIATVYEPDIVAKTDTIFKKPGYTLA' A
#
# COMPACT_ATOMS: atom_id res chain seq x y z
N MET A 1 14.70 -4.82 -7.35
CA MET A 1 14.36 -3.44 -6.98
C MET A 1 12.89 -3.40 -6.62
N PRO A 2 12.54 -3.52 -5.33
CA PRO A 2 11.14 -3.54 -4.90
C PRO A 2 10.45 -2.18 -5.07
N HIS A 3 9.19 -2.20 -5.51
CA HIS A 3 8.31 -1.04 -5.48
C HIS A 3 7.03 -1.37 -4.72
N VAL A 4 6.63 -0.50 -3.81
CA VAL A 4 5.39 -0.62 -3.02
C VAL A 4 4.52 0.60 -3.27
N ILE A 5 3.23 0.38 -3.48
CA ILE A 5 2.23 1.45 -3.51
C ILE A 5 1.29 1.25 -2.33
N VAL A 6 1.18 2.27 -1.48
CA VAL A 6 0.21 2.31 -0.39
C VAL A 6 -0.94 3.20 -0.83
N LYS A 7 -2.09 2.59 -1.10
CA LYS A 7 -3.35 3.33 -1.25
C LYS A 7 -4.06 3.34 0.08
N LEU A 8 -4.52 4.51 0.53
CA LEU A 8 -5.25 4.66 1.80
C LEU A 8 -6.32 5.75 1.69
N TYR A 9 -7.22 5.80 2.67
CA TYR A 9 -8.13 6.93 2.78
C TYR A 9 -7.39 8.25 2.95
N SER A 10 -7.88 9.27 2.25
CA SER A 10 -7.37 10.64 2.34
C SER A 10 -7.44 11.19 3.78
N GLY A 11 -6.56 12.16 4.07
CA GLY A 11 -6.55 12.89 5.34
C GLY A 11 -5.36 12.62 6.26
N ARG A 12 -4.35 11.87 5.80
CA ARG A 12 -3.06 11.75 6.52
C ARG A 12 -2.14 12.91 6.19
N SER A 13 -1.41 13.38 7.20
CA SER A 13 -0.36 14.40 7.00
C SER A 13 0.85 13.82 6.28
N ASP A 14 1.67 14.68 5.67
CA ASP A 14 2.89 14.26 5.00
C ASP A 14 3.87 13.57 5.97
N GLU A 15 3.92 14.00 7.24
CA GLU A 15 4.70 13.32 8.28
C GLU A 15 4.23 11.88 8.52
N GLN A 16 2.91 11.65 8.55
CA GLN A 16 2.35 10.31 8.69
C GLN A 16 2.67 9.45 7.46
N LYS A 17 2.58 10.02 6.25
CA LYS A 17 2.94 9.34 5.00
C LYS A 17 4.42 8.99 4.96
N GLN A 18 5.30 9.90 5.41
CA GLN A 18 6.74 9.65 5.51
C GLN A 18 7.01 8.50 6.49
N ARG A 19 6.38 8.52 7.66
CA ARG A 19 6.52 7.42 8.63
C ARG A 19 6.07 6.07 8.07
N ILE A 20 4.98 6.03 7.28
CA ILE A 20 4.55 4.80 6.59
C ILE A 20 5.63 4.33 5.61
N THR A 21 6.17 5.23 4.80
CA THR A 21 7.24 4.92 3.84
C THR A 21 8.50 4.37 4.52
N ASP A 22 8.94 4.98 5.62
CA ASP A 22 10.14 4.56 6.34
C ASP A 22 9.99 3.14 6.90
N GLU A 23 8.84 2.84 7.51
CA GLU A 23 8.59 1.53 8.10
C GLU A 23 8.42 0.43 7.03
N ILE A 24 7.77 0.74 5.90
CA ILE A 24 7.66 -0.21 4.77
C ILE A 24 9.03 -0.47 4.15
N THR A 25 9.85 0.57 3.96
CA THR A 25 11.19 0.44 3.40
C THR A 25 12.04 -0.50 4.25
N LYS A 26 12.04 -0.30 5.58
CA LYS A 26 12.73 -1.19 6.53
C LYS A 26 12.22 -2.63 6.44
N ALA A 27 10.90 -2.83 6.40
CA ALA A 27 10.31 -4.17 6.33
C ALA A 27 10.71 -4.91 5.05
N VAL A 28 10.68 -4.23 3.90
CA VAL A 28 11.07 -4.78 2.60
C VAL A 28 12.56 -5.13 2.57
N MET A 29 13.43 -4.23 3.03
CA MET A 29 14.86 -4.48 3.14
C MET A 29 15.14 -5.70 4.03
N THR A 30 14.48 -5.78 5.19
CA THR A 30 14.64 -6.88 6.15
C THR A 30 14.21 -8.22 5.55
N ALA A 31 13.09 -8.24 4.83
CA ALA A 31 12.55 -9.47 4.25
C ALA A 31 13.33 -9.97 3.02
N THR A 32 14.01 -9.08 2.30
CA THR A 32 14.61 -9.39 0.99
C THR A 32 16.14 -9.28 0.94
N GLY A 33 16.76 -8.60 1.92
CA GLY A 33 18.18 -8.30 1.92
C GLY A 33 18.62 -7.23 0.91
N CYS A 34 17.69 -6.54 0.24
CA CYS A 34 18.04 -5.49 -0.71
C CYS A 34 18.54 -4.21 -0.02
N SER A 35 19.30 -3.38 -0.76
CA SER A 35 19.69 -2.06 -0.29
C SER A 35 18.52 -1.09 -0.27
N GLU A 36 18.62 -0.05 0.57
CA GLU A 36 17.63 1.02 0.67
C GLU A 36 17.35 1.70 -0.68
N GLY A 37 18.41 2.07 -1.41
CA GLY A 37 18.28 2.69 -2.74
C GLY A 37 17.65 1.80 -3.81
N SER A 38 17.40 0.52 -3.52
CA SER A 38 16.67 -0.39 -4.41
C SER A 38 15.16 -0.38 -4.17
N VAL A 39 14.68 0.25 -3.10
CA VAL A 39 13.28 0.30 -2.68
C VAL A 39 12.67 1.66 -2.98
N SER A 40 11.47 1.66 -3.54
CA SER A 40 10.66 2.87 -3.65
C SER A 40 9.24 2.63 -3.13
N VAL A 41 8.67 3.64 -2.46
CA VAL A 41 7.32 3.59 -1.91
C VAL A 41 6.52 4.80 -2.38
N GLY A 42 5.41 4.57 -3.07
CA GLY A 42 4.40 5.59 -3.38
C GLY A 42 3.27 5.56 -2.36
N VAL A 43 2.74 6.72 -1.98
CA VAL A 43 1.58 6.84 -1.09
C VAL A 43 0.49 7.64 -1.80
N GLU A 44 -0.66 7.03 -2.00
CA GLU A 44 -1.80 7.58 -2.74
C GLU A 44 -3.01 7.75 -1.81
N ASP A 45 -3.50 8.98 -1.71
CA ASP A 45 -4.76 9.28 -1.03
C ASP A 45 -5.95 8.95 -1.94
N VAL A 46 -6.92 8.23 -1.40
CA VAL A 46 -8.17 7.87 -2.08
C VAL A 46 -9.33 8.33 -1.21
N GLU A 47 -10.24 9.10 -1.78
CA GLU A 47 -11.47 9.47 -1.07
C GLU A 47 -12.29 8.21 -0.72
N PRO A 48 -12.88 8.12 0.49
CA PRO A 48 -13.66 6.95 0.88
C PRO A 48 -14.78 6.59 -0.10
N SER A 49 -15.42 7.61 -0.71
CA SER A 49 -16.47 7.43 -1.71
C SER A 49 -15.97 6.81 -3.02
N ALA A 50 -14.67 6.91 -3.32
CA ALA A 50 -14.04 6.34 -4.50
C ALA A 50 -13.33 4.99 -4.23
N TRP A 51 -13.28 4.53 -2.98
CA TRP A 51 -12.47 3.37 -2.60
C TRP A 51 -12.83 2.09 -3.34
N ILE A 52 -14.13 1.84 -3.55
CA ILE A 52 -14.60 0.63 -4.23
C ILE A 52 -14.03 0.57 -5.64
N ALA A 53 -14.30 1.61 -6.43
CA ALA A 53 -13.90 1.69 -7.83
C ALA A 53 -12.38 1.81 -8.03
N THR A 54 -11.67 2.45 -7.10
CA THR A 54 -10.23 2.75 -7.26
C THR A 54 -9.31 1.71 -6.63
N VAL A 55 -9.77 0.98 -5.60
CA VAL A 55 -8.92 0.05 -4.83
C VAL A 55 -9.57 -1.31 -4.68
N TYR A 56 -10.78 -1.40 -4.15
CA TYR A 56 -11.36 -2.70 -3.78
C TYR A 56 -11.55 -3.61 -4.99
N GLU A 57 -12.22 -3.13 -6.03
CA GLU A 57 -12.47 -3.92 -7.24
C GLU A 57 -11.16 -4.20 -8.02
N PRO A 58 -10.35 -3.18 -8.42
CA PRO A 58 -9.21 -3.41 -9.29
C PRO A 58 -7.97 -3.99 -8.59
N ASP A 59 -7.73 -3.65 -7.32
CA ASP A 59 -6.50 -4.03 -6.63
C ASP A 59 -6.67 -5.15 -5.62
N ILE A 60 -7.90 -5.43 -5.16
CA ILE A 60 -8.16 -6.52 -4.20
C ILE A 60 -8.89 -7.68 -4.90
N VAL A 61 -10.09 -7.44 -5.43
CA VAL A 61 -10.92 -8.51 -6.03
C VAL A 61 -10.26 -9.05 -7.30
N ALA A 62 -9.90 -8.17 -8.24
CA ALA A 62 -9.32 -8.57 -9.52
C ALA A 62 -7.89 -9.15 -9.41
N LYS A 63 -7.23 -8.99 -8.27
CA LYS A 63 -5.84 -9.43 -8.04
C LYS A 63 -5.71 -10.41 -6.87
N THR A 64 -6.77 -11.15 -6.55
CA THR A 64 -6.86 -12.03 -5.38
C THR A 64 -5.64 -12.96 -5.20
N ASP A 65 -5.07 -13.47 -6.30
CA ASP A 65 -3.90 -14.37 -6.28
C ASP A 65 -2.60 -13.71 -5.81
N THR A 66 -2.55 -12.37 -5.83
CA THR A 66 -1.40 -11.58 -5.35
C THR A 66 -1.63 -10.99 -3.95
N ILE A 67 -2.82 -11.17 -3.37
CA ILE A 67 -3.19 -10.66 -2.04
C ILE A 67 -2.87 -11.72 -0.96
N PHE A 68 -1.62 -11.71 -0.50
CA PHE A 68 -1.16 -12.58 0.59
C PHE A 68 -1.75 -12.19 1.96
N LYS A 69 -2.17 -10.93 2.13
CA LYS A 69 -2.93 -10.45 3.31
C LYS A 69 -4.30 -9.95 2.88
N LYS A 70 -5.31 -10.81 3.03
CA LYS A 70 -6.71 -10.47 2.73
C LYS A 70 -7.27 -9.40 3.68
N PRO A 71 -8.17 -8.51 3.20
CA PRO A 71 -8.89 -7.59 4.07
C PRO A 71 -9.77 -8.35 5.06
N GLY A 72 -9.98 -7.77 6.25
CA GLY A 72 -10.93 -8.29 7.24
C GLY A 72 -12.39 -7.88 6.99
N TYR A 73 -12.65 -7.19 5.87
CA TYR A 73 -13.95 -6.68 5.48
C TYR A 73 -14.34 -7.21 4.11
N THR A 74 -15.64 -7.37 3.89
CA THR A 74 -16.26 -7.53 2.57
C THR A 74 -17.11 -6.29 2.32
N LEU A 75 -16.91 -5.63 1.19
CA LEU A 75 -17.84 -4.59 0.75
C LEU A 75 -18.95 -5.31 -0.03
N ALA A 76 -20.16 -5.28 0.52
CA ALA A 76 -21.35 -5.89 -0.06
C ALA A 76 -21.95 -4.99 -1.15
#